data_AF-A0A0F9F8R3-F1
#
_entry.id   AF-A0A0F9F8R3-F1
#
_cell.length_a   1.000
_cell.length_b   1.000
_cell.length_c   1.000
_cell.angle_alpha   90.00
_cell.angle_beta   90.00
_cell.angle_gamma   90.00
#
_symmetry.space_group_name_H-M   'P 1'
#
loop_
_entity.id
_entity.type
_entity.pdbx_description
1 polymer ?
#
loop_
_entity_poly.entity_id
_entity_poly.type
_entity_poly.pdbx_seq_one_letter_code
_entity_poly.pdbx_strand_id
1 'polypeptide(L)'
;MKALLDLLTERQRQSGMWSADHDDGHTSQDWDRFIRCRLDEFYSDNPGGGTTPERRRRELMIHIAALALAALEADDRGGLAMRT
;
A
#
# COMPACT_ATOMS: atom_id res chain seq x y z
N MET A 1 12.43 -15.43 4.50
CA MET A 1 12.16 -14.78 3.20
C MET A 1 10.70 -14.80 2.73
N LYS A 2 9.70 -15.10 3.58
CA LYS A 2 8.27 -15.15 3.15
C LYS A 2 7.63 -13.76 2.96
N ALA A 3 7.97 -12.78 3.81
CA ALA A 3 7.34 -11.46 3.78
C ALA A 3 7.68 -10.65 2.51
N LEU A 4 8.93 -10.70 2.04
CA LEU A 4 9.32 -10.03 0.80
C LEU A 4 8.62 -10.62 -0.43
N LEU A 5 8.49 -11.96 -0.49
CA LEU A 5 7.74 -12.62 -1.56
C LEU A 5 6.26 -12.25 -1.53
N ASP A 6 5.65 -12.19 -0.34
CA ASP A 6 4.24 -11.79 -0.22
C ASP A 6 4.03 -10.31 -0.62
N LEU A 7 4.97 -9.43 -0.29
CA LEU A 7 4.99 -8.03 -0.75
C LEU A 7 5.06 -7.94 -2.28
N LEU A 8 6.04 -8.59 -2.90
CA LEU A 8 6.20 -8.56 -4.36
C LEU A 8 5.00 -9.20 -5.07
N THR A 9 4.42 -10.25 -4.48
CA THR A 9 3.19 -10.87 -4.98
C THR A 9 2.01 -9.91 -4.94
N GLU A 10 1.83 -9.20 -3.83
CA GLU A 10 0.77 -8.18 -3.71
C GLU A 10 1.01 -7.02 -4.67
N ARG A 11 2.25 -6.55 -4.81
CA ARG A 11 2.59 -5.48 -5.76
C ARG A 11 2.28 -5.91 -7.20
N GLN A 12 2.64 -7.13 -7.58
CA GLN A 12 2.31 -7.69 -8.89
C GLN A 12 0.79 -7.74 -9.11
N ARG A 13 0.03 -8.11 -8.08
CA ARG A 13 -1.45 -8.12 -8.13
C ARG A 13 -2.02 -6.72 -8.36
N GLN A 14 -1.51 -5.71 -7.65
CA GLN A 14 -1.92 -4.31 -7.82
C GLN A 14 -1.59 -3.78 -9.23
N SER A 15 -0.36 -4.04 -9.69
CA SER A 15 0.09 -3.69 -11.05
C SER A 15 -0.81 -4.30 -12.12
N GLY A 16 -1.23 -5.56 -11.96
CA GLY A 16 -2.18 -6.22 -12.86
C GLY A 16 -3.60 -5.64 -12.85
N MET A 17 -4.02 -4.99 -11.76
CA MET A 17 -5.35 -4.36 -11.65
C MET A 17 -5.40 -2.94 -12.21
N TRP A 18 -4.34 -2.17 -11.97
CA TRP A 18 -4.36 -0.73 -12.20
C TRP A 18 -3.36 -0.26 -13.25
N SER A 19 -2.32 -1.04 -13.56
CA SER A 19 -1.20 -0.70 -14.46
C SER A 19 -0.34 0.47 -13.97
N ALA A 20 0.87 0.59 -14.55
CA ALA A 20 1.81 1.65 -14.21
C ALA A 20 1.29 3.05 -14.55
N ASP A 21 0.53 3.20 -15.64
CA ASP A 21 -0.02 4.49 -16.07
C ASP A 21 -1.02 5.06 -15.04
N HIS A 22 -1.76 4.18 -14.36
CA HIS A 22 -2.65 4.60 -13.27
C HIS A 22 -1.85 5.05 -12.05
N ASP A 23 -0.80 4.30 -11.70
CA ASP A 23 0.08 4.63 -10.58
C ASP A 23 0.75 6.01 -10.83
N ASP A 24 1.17 6.28 -12.07
CA ASP A 24 1.82 7.53 -12.46
C ASP A 24 0.87 8.74 -12.48
N GLY A 25 -0.45 8.49 -12.46
CA GLY A 25 -1.47 9.53 -12.40
C GLY A 25 -1.74 10.09 -11.00
N HIS A 26 -1.23 9.46 -9.95
CA HIS A 26 -1.48 9.84 -8.55
C HIS A 26 -0.51 10.90 -8.05
N THR A 27 -1.03 11.84 -7.27
CA THR A 27 -0.20 12.82 -6.54
C THR A 27 0.34 12.22 -5.24
N SER A 28 1.31 12.88 -4.61
CA SER A 28 1.80 12.47 -3.28
C SER A 28 0.68 12.48 -2.22
N GLN A 29 -0.32 13.35 -2.36
CA GLN A 29 -1.47 13.40 -1.45
C GLN A 29 -2.39 12.19 -1.64
N ASP A 30 -2.55 11.70 -2.87
CA ASP A 30 -3.33 10.49 -3.15
C ASP A 30 -2.65 9.26 -2.54
N TRP A 31 -1.34 9.14 -2.71
CA TRP A 31 -0.55 8.07 -2.09
C TRP A 31 -0.62 8.09 -0.56
N ASP A 32 -0.46 9.26 0.07
CA ASP A 32 -0.63 9.43 1.52
C ASP A 32 -2.03 9.00 1.96
N ARG A 33 -3.07 9.42 1.23
CA ARG A 33 -4.46 9.02 1.50
C ARG A 33 -4.64 7.51 1.43
N PHE A 34 -4.14 6.83 0.40
CA PHE A 34 -4.28 5.38 0.25
C PHE A 34 -3.60 4.61 1.38
N ILE A 35 -2.40 5.06 1.78
CA ILE A 35 -1.66 4.46 2.90
C ILE A 35 -2.42 4.68 4.21
N ARG A 36 -2.91 5.90 4.47
CA ARG A 36 -3.70 6.22 5.67
C ARG A 36 -4.96 5.37 5.77
N CYS A 37 -5.71 5.17 4.69
CA CYS A 37 -6.88 4.29 4.71
C CYS A 37 -6.54 2.87 5.21
N ARG A 38 -5.37 2.33 4.84
CA ARG A 38 -4.92 1.01 5.31
C ARG A 38 -4.39 1.03 6.73
N LEU A 39 -3.74 2.12 7.15
CA LEU A 39 -3.33 2.32 8.54
C LEU A 39 -4.54 2.44 9.46
N ASP A 40 -5.60 3.13 9.04
CA ASP A 40 -6.85 3.24 9.80
C ASP A 40 -7.46 1.85 10.01
N GLU A 41 -7.50 0.99 8.98
CA GLU A 41 -7.91 -0.43 9.13
C GLU A 41 -6.97 -1.23 10.05
N PHE A 42 -5.68 -0.89 10.04
CA PHE A 42 -4.68 -1.59 10.86
C PHE A 42 -4.84 -1.25 12.36
N TYR A 43 -5.13 0.01 12.65
CA TYR A 43 -5.31 0.52 14.01
C TYR A 43 -6.75 0.50 14.50
N SER A 44 -7.73 0.25 13.63
CA SER A 44 -9.11 0.04 14.06
C SER A 44 -9.19 -1.24 14.86
N ASP A 45 -9.20 -1.11 16.20
CA ASP A 45 -9.65 -2.17 17.07
C ASP A 45 -11.14 -2.41 16.79
N ASN A 46 -11.50 -3.66 16.54
CA ASN A 46 -12.89 -4.04 16.33
C ASN A 46 -13.69 -3.56 17.56
N PRO A 47 -14.74 -2.73 17.41
CA PRO A 47 -15.50 -2.17 18.54
C PRO A 47 -16.23 -3.23 19.38
N GLY A 48 -16.12 -4.52 19.04
CA GLY A 48 -16.57 -5.68 19.81
C GLY A 48 -15.53 -6.32 20.74
N GLY A 49 -14.36 -5.70 20.97
CA GLY A 49 -13.38 -6.17 21.96
C GLY A 49 -12.50 -7.35 21.51
N GLY A 50 -12.50 -7.68 20.21
CA GLY A 50 -11.57 -8.66 19.63
C GLY A 50 -10.35 -7.96 19.05
N THR A 51 -9.15 -8.44 19.38
CA THR A 51 -7.93 -8.01 18.68
C THR A 51 -8.04 -8.38 17.20
N THR A 52 -7.71 -7.44 16.31
CA THR A 52 -7.55 -7.75 14.88
C THR A 52 -6.62 -8.95 14.76
N PRO A 53 -7.05 -10.07 14.14
CA PRO A 53 -6.24 -11.28 14.11
C PRO A 53 -4.86 -10.99 13.54
N GLU A 54 -3.80 -11.56 14.13
CA GLU A 54 -2.41 -11.34 13.72
C GLU A 54 -2.20 -11.57 12.21
N ARG A 55 -2.94 -12.53 11.63
CA ARG A 55 -2.97 -12.76 10.19
C ARG A 55 -3.44 -11.53 9.41
N ARG A 56 -4.53 -10.88 9.83
CA ARG A 56 -5.07 -9.69 9.17
C ARG A 56 -4.14 -8.49 9.32
N ARG A 57 -3.51 -8.33 10.50
CA ARG A 57 -2.46 -7.31 10.70
C ARG A 57 -1.31 -7.50 9.73
N ARG A 58 -0.84 -8.74 9.56
CA ARG A 58 0.20 -9.07 8.58
C ARG A 58 -0.22 -8.78 7.14
N GLU A 59 -1.45 -9.12 6.75
CA GLU A 59 -2.01 -8.80 5.42
C GLU A 59 -2.04 -7.28 5.19
N LEU A 60 -2.47 -6.50 6.17
CA LEU A 60 -2.49 -5.04 6.09
C LEU A 60 -1.08 -4.45 6.00
N MET A 61 -0.10 -4.96 6.75
CA MET A 61 1.30 -4.55 6.60
C MET A 61 1.82 -4.79 5.18
N ILE A 62 1.47 -5.92 4.58
CA ILE A 62 1.84 -6.24 3.20
C ILE A 62 1.19 -5.24 2.22
N HIS A 63 -0.11 -4.95 2.39
CA HIS A 63 -0.81 -3.99 1.52
C HIS A 63 -0.23 -2.57 1.64
N ILE A 64 0.08 -2.12 2.86
CA ILE A 64 0.70 -0.81 3.11
C ILE A 64 2.07 -0.74 2.44
N ALA A 65 2.90 -1.77 2.62
CA ALA A 65 4.21 -1.84 1.99
C ALA A 65 4.12 -1.88 0.45
N ALA A 66 3.12 -2.56 -0.12
CA ALA A 66 2.91 -2.60 -1.56
C ALA A 66 2.47 -1.24 -2.13
N LEU A 67 1.62 -0.50 -1.41
CA LEU A 67 1.25 0.88 -1.77
C LEU A 67 2.45 1.82 -1.71
N ALA A 68 3.26 1.72 -0.66
CA ALA A 68 4.48 2.52 -0.55
C ALA A 68 5.48 2.21 -1.67
N LEU A 69 5.63 0.93 -2.04
CA LEU A 69 6.46 0.53 -3.17
C LEU A 69 5.91 1.08 -4.49
N ALA A 70 4.61 0.97 -4.74
CA ALA A 70 3.98 1.52 -5.95
C ALA A 70 4.21 3.04 -6.07
N ALA A 71 4.12 3.77 -4.96
CA ALA A 71 4.38 5.21 -4.91
C ALA A 71 5.85 5.53 -5.25
N LEU A 72 6.81 4.78 -4.70
CA LEU A 72 8.24 4.95 -5.01
C LEU A 72 8.54 4.61 -6.47
N GLU A 73 7.96 3.52 -6.99
CA GLU A 73 8.13 3.15 -8.40
C GLU A 73 7.56 4.20 -9.36
N ALA A 74 6.42 4.82 -9.01
CA ALA A 74 5.84 5.92 -9.78
C ALA A 74 6.70 7.19 -9.72
N ASP A 75 7.27 7.50 -8.54
CA ASP A 75 8.25 8.58 -8.38
C ASP A 75 9.51 8.34 -9.23
N ASP A 76 10.11 7.16 -9.14
CA ASP A 76 11.30 6.78 -9.91
C ASP A 76 11.08 6.89 -11.43
N ARG A 77 9.87 6.58 -11.92
CA ARG A 77 9.51 6.72 -13.35
C ARG A 77 9.25 8.17 -13.74
N GLY A 78 8.52 8.91 -12.92
CA GLY A 78 8.08 10.27 -13.20
C GLY A 78 9.10 11.35 -12.90
N GLY A 79 10.16 11.04 -12.13
CA GLY A 79 11.11 12.01 -11.60
C GLY A 79 10.42 13.04 -10.70
N LEU A 80 9.68 12.58 -9.70
CA LEU A 80 8.75 13.37 -8.91
C LEU A 80 9.05 13.28 -7.42
N ALA A 81 10.16 13.86 -6.98
CA ALA A 81 10.26 14.26 -5.58
C ALA A 81 9.10 15.23 -5.29
N MET A 82 7.95 14.66 -4.90
CA MET A 82 6.69 15.29 -4.54
C MET A 82 6.34 16.54 -5.38
N ARG A 83 5.58 16.36 -6.46
CA ARG A 83 4.81 17.47 -7.07
C ARG A 83 3.83 18.01 -6.02
N THR A 84 4.28 18.99 -5.24
CA THR A 84 3.45 19.87 -4.41
C THR A 84 2.56 20.74 -5.28
#